data_AF-A0A060YYJ4-F1
#
_entry.id   AF-A0A060YYJ4-F1
#
_cell.length_a   1.000
_cell.length_b   1.000
_cell.length_c   1.000
_cell.angle_alpha   90.00
_cell.angle_beta   90.00
_cell.angle_gamma   90.00
#
_symmetry.space_group_name_H-M   'P 1'
#
loop_
_entity.id
_entity.type
_entity.pdbx_description
1 polymer ?
#
loop_
_entity_poly.entity_id
_entity_poly.type
_entity_poly.pdbx_seq_one_letter_code
_entity_poly.pdbx_strand_id
1 'polypeptide(L)'
;NYIALHEETACYANAIQLSAKDFENEKLDRQSLQHQLHKVLKELRKARDQIARLESSNQKQQSESRFSEPSSYKPEFERLSIEDPIPTSTSKNLLDESFLECPKCRAPYATSQHRELLAHLDYCFT
;
A
#
# COMPACT_ATOMS: atom_id res chain seq x y z
N ASN A 1 -68.06 -13.98 13.91
CA ASN A 1 -66.64 -13.59 14.00
C ASN A 1 -66.12 -13.09 12.64
N TYR A 2 -66.86 -12.17 12.00
CA TYR A 2 -66.57 -11.67 10.63
C TYR A 2 -65.72 -10.40 10.67
N ILE A 3 -65.91 -9.59 11.72
CA ILE A 3 -65.16 -8.35 11.96
C ILE A 3 -63.67 -8.66 12.15
N ALA A 4 -63.32 -9.63 12.99
CA ALA A 4 -61.92 -10.02 13.21
C ALA A 4 -61.24 -10.52 11.93
N LEU A 5 -61.94 -11.31 11.11
CA LEU A 5 -61.42 -11.77 9.82
C LEU A 5 -61.17 -10.60 8.84
N HIS A 6 -62.06 -9.60 8.85
CA HIS A 6 -61.90 -8.40 8.02
C HIS A 6 -60.72 -7.54 8.48
N GLU A 7 -60.55 -7.34 9.79
CA GLU A 7 -59.41 -6.63 10.38
C GLU A 7 -58.09 -7.34 10.07
N GLU A 8 -58.05 -8.66 10.20
CA GLU A 8 -56.87 -9.47 9.88
C GLU A 8 -56.52 -9.36 8.38
N THR A 9 -57.52 -9.44 7.50
CA THR A 9 -57.33 -9.28 6.04
C THR A 9 -56.80 -7.89 5.70
N ALA A 10 -57.32 -6.84 6.34
CA ALA A 10 -56.85 -5.47 6.16
C ALA A 10 -55.40 -5.28 6.63
N CYS A 11 -55.02 -5.92 7.75
CA CYS A 11 -53.66 -5.90 8.26
C CYS A 11 -52.68 -6.54 7.28
N TYR A 12 -52.99 -7.72 6.75
CA TYR A 12 -52.14 -8.38 5.75
C TYR A 12 -52.03 -7.57 4.45
N ALA A 13 -53.14 -7.00 3.97
CA ALA A 13 -53.11 -6.15 2.77
C ALA A 13 -52.19 -4.94 2.96
N ASN A 14 -52.24 -4.30 4.15
CA ASN A 14 -51.35 -3.20 4.48
C ASN A 14 -49.88 -3.65 4.55
N ALA A 15 -49.59 -4.77 5.21
CA ALA A 15 -48.24 -5.31 5.32
C ALA A 15 -47.64 -5.65 3.95
N ILE A 16 -48.42 -6.24 3.04
CA ILE A 16 -48.01 -6.53 1.66
C ILE A 16 -47.68 -5.23 0.92
N GLN A 17 -48.53 -4.21 1.05
CA GLN A 17 -48.31 -2.93 0.38
C GLN A 17 -47.05 -2.21 0.89
N LEU A 18 -46.82 -2.22 2.21
CA LEU A 18 -45.60 -1.66 2.80
C LEU A 18 -44.36 -2.42 2.33
N SER A 19 -44.39 -3.75 2.37
CA SER A 19 -43.29 -4.59 1.89
C SER A 19 -42.99 -4.37 0.40
N ALA A 20 -44.02 -4.22 -0.44
CA ALA A 20 -43.84 -3.92 -1.86
C ALA A 20 -43.17 -2.55 -2.07
N LYS A 21 -43.53 -1.55 -1.27
CA LYS A 21 -42.90 -0.23 -1.32
C LYS A 21 -41.44 -0.28 -0.87
N ASP A 22 -41.15 -0.97 0.23
CA ASP A 22 -39.79 -1.11 0.75
C ASP A 22 -38.90 -1.85 -0.25
N PHE A 23 -39.42 -2.89 -0.91
CA PHE A 23 -38.72 -3.61 -1.96
C PHE A 23 -38.34 -2.71 -3.15
N GLU A 24 -39.26 -1.86 -3.64
CA GLU A 24 -38.94 -0.93 -4.74
C GLU A 24 -37.93 0.14 -4.30
N ASN A 25 -37.96 0.60 -3.04
CA ASN A 25 -36.94 1.49 -2.51
C ASN A 25 -35.55 0.82 -2.47
N GLU A 26 -35.44 -0.39 -1.92
CA GLU A 26 -34.18 -1.13 -1.88
C GLU A 26 -33.61 -1.41 -3.28
N LYS A 27 -34.48 -1.60 -4.26
CA LYS A 27 -34.08 -1.77 -5.66
C LYS A 27 -33.46 -0.50 -6.24
N LEU A 28 -34.03 0.67 -5.93
CA LEU A 28 -33.44 1.97 -6.32
C LEU A 28 -32.10 2.19 -5.61
N ASP A 29 -32.02 1.90 -4.31
CA ASP A 29 -30.78 2.01 -3.54
C ASP A 29 -29.69 1.11 -4.10
N ARG A 30 -30.05 -0.14 -4.43
CA ARG A 30 -29.13 -1.10 -5.08
C ARG A 30 -28.63 -0.57 -6.42
N GLN A 31 -29.50 -0.01 -7.26
CA GLN A 31 -29.09 0.58 -8.54
C GLN A 31 -28.14 1.77 -8.33
N SER A 32 -28.42 2.63 -7.35
CA SER A 32 -27.55 3.75 -6.98
C SER A 32 -26.17 3.28 -6.53
N LEU A 33 -26.11 2.28 -5.65
CA LEU A 33 -24.86 1.70 -5.18
C LEU A 33 -24.06 1.04 -6.31
N GLN A 34 -24.73 0.30 -7.21
CA GLN A 34 -24.08 -0.26 -8.39
C GLN A 34 -23.48 0.83 -9.30
N HIS A 35 -24.20 1.93 -9.50
CA HIS A 35 -23.70 3.06 -10.28
C HIS A 35 -22.45 3.69 -9.63
N GLN A 36 -22.48 3.90 -8.31
CA GLN A 36 -21.34 4.43 -7.56
C GLN A 36 -20.13 3.48 -7.63
N LEU A 37 -20.34 2.17 -7.45
CA LEU A 37 -19.29 1.17 -7.57
C LEU A 37 -18.64 1.22 -8.97
N HIS A 38 -19.45 1.30 -10.02
CA HIS A 38 -18.93 1.39 -11.39
C HIS A 38 -18.05 2.64 -11.58
N LYS A 39 -18.47 3.78 -11.02
CA LYS A 39 -17.68 5.03 -11.04
C LYS A 39 -16.33 4.84 -10.33
N VAL A 40 -16.33 4.26 -9.13
CA VAL A 40 -15.10 3.99 -8.37
C VAL A 40 -14.17 3.07 -9.15
N LEU A 41 -14.68 1.95 -9.70
CA LEU A 41 -13.87 1.01 -10.50
C LEU A 41 -13.27 1.68 -11.74
N LYS A 42 -14.00 2.59 -12.38
CA LYS A 42 -13.51 3.36 -13.53
C LYS A 42 -12.36 4.29 -13.13
N GLU A 43 -12.49 5.00 -12.02
CA GLU A 43 -11.42 5.89 -11.53
C GLU A 43 -10.20 5.09 -11.04
N LEU A 44 -10.40 3.95 -10.37
CA LEU A 44 -9.30 3.06 -9.99
C LEU A 44 -8.51 2.58 -11.21
N ARG A 45 -9.20 2.20 -12.29
CA ARG A 45 -8.54 1.81 -13.54
C ARG A 45 -7.71 2.97 -14.10
N LYS A 46 -8.28 4.17 -14.17
CA LYS A 46 -7.55 5.37 -14.64
C LYS A 46 -6.32 5.68 -13.79
N ALA A 47 -6.43 5.58 -12.46
CA ALA A 47 -5.31 5.81 -11.55
C ALA A 47 -4.20 4.78 -11.77
N ARG A 48 -4.54 3.50 -11.88
CA ARG A 48 -3.58 2.44 -12.22
C ARG A 48 -2.90 2.70 -13.55
N ASP A 49 -3.65 3.08 -14.57
CA ASP A 49 -3.08 3.37 -15.90
C ASP A 49 -2.18 4.62 -15.86
N GLN A 50 -2.46 5.60 -15.01
CA GLN A 50 -1.57 6.75 -14.76
C GLN A 50 -0.27 6.33 -14.09
N ILE A 51 -0.35 5.48 -13.05
CA ILE A 51 0.82 4.93 -12.35
C ILE A 51 1.72 4.19 -13.36
N ALA A 52 1.16 3.28 -14.15
CA ALA A 52 1.92 2.53 -15.14
C ALA A 52 2.63 3.42 -16.17
N ARG A 53 2.00 4.54 -16.58
CA ARG A 53 2.63 5.53 -17.47
C ARG A 53 3.79 6.26 -16.79
N LEU A 54 3.62 6.66 -15.53
CA LEU A 54 4.68 7.34 -14.77
C LEU A 54 5.87 6.40 -14.51
N GLU A 55 5.61 5.16 -14.12
CA GLU A 55 6.63 4.13 -13.94
C GLU A 55 7.42 3.89 -15.23
N SER A 56 6.72 3.78 -16.37
CA SER A 56 7.36 3.62 -17.68
C SER A 56 8.25 4.82 -18.04
N SER A 57 7.79 6.05 -17.76
CA SER A 57 8.57 7.27 -18.00
C SER A 57 9.78 7.37 -17.08
N ASN A 58 9.63 7.07 -15.80
CA ASN A 58 10.73 7.04 -14.83
C ASN A 58 11.78 5.99 -15.20
N GLN A 59 11.35 4.81 -15.67
CA GLN A 59 12.28 3.77 -16.10
C GLN A 59 13.11 4.21 -17.31
N LYS A 60 12.49 4.90 -18.28
CA LYS A 60 13.20 5.48 -19.44
C LYS A 60 14.23 6.52 -19.01
N GLN A 61 13.85 7.45 -18.15
CA GLN A 61 14.76 8.48 -17.62
C GLN A 61 15.93 7.87 -16.85
N GLN A 62 15.69 6.85 -16.03
CA GLN A 62 16.77 6.13 -15.35
C GLN A 62 17.70 5.42 -16.33
N SER A 63 17.18 4.81 -17.40
CA SER A 63 18.02 4.18 -18.41
C SER A 63 18.86 5.20 -19.19
N GLU A 64 18.32 6.36 -19.54
CA GLU A 64 19.05 7.43 -20.23
C GLU A 64 20.12 8.09 -19.34
N SER A 65 19.86 8.20 -18.03
CA SER A 65 20.84 8.72 -17.05
C SER A 65 22.05 7.80 -16.84
N ARG A 66 21.91 6.48 -17.01
CA ARG A 66 23.01 5.51 -16.87
C ARG A 66 23.92 5.46 -18.10
N PHE A 67 23.51 6.04 -19.23
CA PHE A 67 24.34 6.13 -20.43
C PHE A 67 24.97 7.50 -20.64
N SER A 68 24.77 8.43 -19.71
CA SER A 68 25.43 9.75 -19.70
C SER A 68 26.45 9.83 -18.56
N GLU A 69 27.58 9.14 -18.71
CA GLU A 69 28.83 9.55 -18.05
C GLU A 69 29.83 9.94 -19.14
N PRO A 70 30.45 11.12 -19.03
CA PRO A 70 31.64 11.17 -18.20
C PRO A 70 31.72 12.45 -17.36
N SER A 71 32.05 12.35 -16.06
CA SER A 71 33.13 13.16 -15.50
C SER A 71 33.38 12.80 -14.04
N SER A 72 34.59 12.30 -13.81
CA SER A 72 35.33 12.43 -12.57
C SER A 72 35.17 13.83 -11.95
N TYR A 73 34.38 13.94 -10.88
CA TYR A 73 34.58 14.98 -9.88
C TYR A 73 34.63 14.31 -8.50
N LYS A 74 35.87 14.20 -8.01
CA LYS A 74 36.12 13.93 -6.59
C LYS A 74 35.51 15.06 -5.77
N PRO A 75 34.83 14.78 -4.65
CA PRO A 75 34.77 15.74 -3.57
C PRO A 75 36.10 15.61 -2.80
N GLU A 76 37.10 16.39 -3.17
CA GLU A 76 38.18 16.73 -2.25
C GLU A 76 37.57 17.64 -1.17
N PHE A 77 37.04 17.05 -0.10
CA PHE A 77 36.90 17.79 1.15
C PHE A 77 38.17 17.58 1.97
N GLU A 78 38.91 18.66 2.02
CA GLU A 78 40.20 18.84 2.64
C GLU A 78 40.18 18.45 4.13
N ARG A 79 40.82 17.32 4.42
CA ARG A 79 41.65 17.01 5.60
C ARG A 79 41.45 17.92 6.84
N LEU A 80 40.71 17.40 7.84
CA LEU A 80 41.08 17.61 9.24
C LEU A 80 42.06 16.49 9.65
N SER A 81 43.20 16.91 10.19
CA SER A 81 44.34 16.08 10.63
C SER A 81 43.94 15.05 11.70
N ILE A 82 44.59 13.88 11.69
CA ILE A 82 45.48 13.35 12.75
C ILE A 82 45.92 11.90 12.39
N GLU A 83 47.24 11.76 12.22
CA GLU A 83 48.16 10.59 12.39
C GLU A 83 47.97 9.22 11.68
N ASP A 84 49.12 8.74 11.17
CA ASP A 84 49.51 7.55 10.37
C ASP A 84 49.63 6.22 11.20
N PRO A 85 50.09 5.02 10.72
CA PRO A 85 50.27 4.46 9.35
C PRO A 85 49.86 2.94 9.12
N ILE A 86 49.23 2.63 7.96
CA ILE A 86 49.41 1.47 6.99
C ILE A 86 49.10 -0.01 7.45
N PRO A 87 48.96 -1.03 6.54
CA PRO A 87 47.76 -1.48 5.80
C PRO A 87 47.38 -2.98 6.02
N THR A 88 46.10 -3.34 5.98
CA THR A 88 45.71 -4.68 5.51
C THR A 88 44.34 -4.66 4.86
N SER A 89 44.29 -5.19 3.65
CA SER A 89 43.08 -5.53 2.92
C SER A 89 42.11 -6.33 3.78
N THR A 90 40.92 -5.80 4.00
CA THR A 90 39.72 -6.61 3.75
C THR A 90 38.64 -5.67 3.28
N SER A 91 38.36 -5.72 1.99
CA SER A 91 37.15 -5.18 1.37
C SER A 91 35.94 -5.89 1.97
N LYS A 92 35.55 -5.54 3.20
CA LYS A 92 34.30 -5.97 3.81
C LYS A 92 33.28 -4.87 3.53
N ASN A 93 32.61 -5.04 2.39
CA ASN A 93 31.25 -4.55 2.12
C ASN A 93 30.96 -3.11 2.58
N LEU A 94 31.53 -2.11 1.88
CA LEU A 94 31.15 -0.69 2.01
C LEU A 94 29.74 -0.35 1.44
N LEU A 95 28.88 -1.36 1.22
CA LEU A 95 27.57 -1.18 0.56
C LEU A 95 26.38 -1.48 1.48
N ASP A 96 26.58 -1.71 2.76
CA ASP A 96 25.49 -2.10 3.65
C ASP A 96 25.41 -1.25 4.93
N GLU A 97 25.34 0.07 4.77
CA GLU A 97 24.95 0.98 5.86
C GLU A 97 23.42 1.13 5.96
N SER A 98 22.67 0.12 5.52
CA SER A 98 21.22 0.10 5.69
C SER A 98 20.85 -0.75 6.91
N PHE A 99 20.02 -0.19 7.78
CA PHE A 99 19.48 -0.89 8.94
C PHE A 99 18.01 -1.23 8.70
N LEU A 100 17.62 -2.45 9.01
CA LEU A 100 16.24 -2.89 9.08
C LEU A 100 15.77 -2.78 10.53
N GLU A 101 14.55 -2.31 10.74
CA GLU A 101 13.97 -2.19 12.07
C GLU A 101 12.86 -3.22 12.28
N CYS A 102 12.77 -3.75 13.50
CA CYS A 102 11.58 -4.49 13.90
C CYS A 102 10.38 -3.54 13.97
N PRO A 103 9.27 -3.81 13.27
CA PRO A 103 8.10 -2.93 13.29
C PRO A 103 7.39 -2.84 14.65
N LYS A 104 7.59 -3.81 15.55
CA LYS A 104 6.97 -3.79 16.89
C LYS A 104 7.81 -3.00 17.90
N CYS A 105 9.10 -3.31 18.02
CA CYS A 105 9.97 -2.74 19.06
C CYS A 105 11.02 -1.73 18.55
N ARG A 106 11.11 -1.53 17.23
CA ARG A 106 12.10 -0.66 16.55
C ARG A 106 13.56 -0.99 16.84
N ALA A 107 13.86 -2.23 17.24
CA ALA A 107 15.22 -2.68 17.35
C ALA A 107 15.90 -2.66 15.96
N PRO A 108 17.06 -2.01 15.80
CA PRO A 108 17.77 -1.92 14.53
C PRO A 108 18.66 -3.16 14.31
N TYR A 109 18.72 -3.62 13.06
CA TYR A 109 19.52 -4.74 12.61
C TYR A 109 20.27 -4.34 11.34
N ALA A 110 21.54 -4.70 11.22
CA ALA A 110 22.24 -4.56 9.95
C ALA A 110 21.55 -5.45 8.90
N THR A 111 21.47 -5.03 7.64
CA THR A 111 20.86 -5.86 6.59
C THR A 111 21.59 -7.19 6.41
N SER A 112 22.91 -7.24 6.65
CA SER A 112 23.68 -8.48 6.77
C SER A 112 23.20 -9.47 7.85
N GLN A 113 22.46 -9.00 8.87
CA GLN A 113 21.92 -9.77 10.00
C GLN A 113 20.45 -10.17 9.83
N HIS A 114 19.97 -10.32 8.58
CA HIS A 114 18.58 -10.68 8.27
C HIS A 114 18.07 -11.92 9.03
N ARG A 115 18.90 -12.95 9.23
CA ARG A 115 18.50 -14.17 9.97
C ARG A 115 18.20 -13.89 11.44
N GLU A 116 18.94 -12.98 12.06
CA GLU A 116 18.76 -12.59 13.47
C GLU A 116 17.50 -11.74 13.63
N LEU A 117 17.23 -10.84 12.67
CA LEU A 117 15.96 -10.11 12.62
C LEU A 117 14.76 -11.05 12.51
N LEU A 118 14.78 -12.05 11.61
CA LEU A 118 13.67 -13.01 11.48
C LEU A 118 13.38 -13.76 12.79
N ALA A 119 14.42 -14.28 13.45
CA ALA A 119 14.27 -14.95 14.74
C ALA A 119 13.74 -14.00 15.83
N HIS A 120 14.16 -12.73 15.80
CA HIS A 120 13.60 -11.71 16.68
C HIS A 120 12.13 -11.45 16.40
N LEU A 121 11.70 -11.38 15.13
CA LEU A 121 10.29 -11.15 14.78
C LEU A 121 9.38 -12.27 15.30
N ASP A 122 9.82 -13.53 15.25
CA ASP A 122 9.05 -14.67 15.78
C ASP A 122 8.74 -14.53 17.27
N TYR A 123 9.72 -14.10 18.08
CA TYR A 123 9.49 -13.82 19.51
C TYR A 123 8.76 -12.49 19.73
N CYS A 124 9.17 -11.44 19.01
CA CYS A 124 8.64 -10.12 19.23
C CYS A 124 7.16 -10.07 18.90
N PHE A 125 6.66 -10.79 17.89
CA PHE A 125 5.24 -10.81 17.56
C PHE A 125 4.38 -11.79 18.38
N THR A 126 4.98 -12.59 19.25
CA THR A 126 4.24 -13.24 20.35
C THR A 126 3.92 -12.27 21.48
#